data_AF-A0A6I5RSQ3-F1
#
_entry.id   AF-A0A6I5RSQ3-F1
#
_cell.length_a   1.000
_cell.length_b   1.000
_cell.length_c   1.000
_cell.angle_alpha   90.00
_cell.angle_beta   90.00
_cell.angle_gamma   90.00
#
_symmetry.space_group_name_H-M   'P 1'
#
loop_
_entity.id
_entity.type
_entity.pdbx_description
1 polymer ?
#
loop_
_entity_poly.entity_id
_entity_poly.type
_entity_poly.pdbx_seq_one_letter_code
_entity_poly.pdbx_strand_id
1 'polypeptide(L)'
;MYQTYLYGQRGQERDETLALRWLERSAKLGDPEAQRTLAFRYEEKGDLAASYAWTKIFNNNADTTDFLKSLMTPKQISAGEKLYSTLEKTVTSKKSVLEQGLKNEAMIFSADIYRASPSTFNGVNTEERQNFVKTTIATAREHAKLKSRGSVVNYIIVAWHAKQKLPATKILDNEEVVKKLNNIDQGIDDTVSQVLDILEKA
;
A
#
# COMPACT_ATOMS: atom_id res chain seq x y z
N MET A 1 2.05 -6.66 18.91
CA MET A 1 1.78 -6.18 20.28
C MET A 1 0.39 -6.55 20.76
N TYR A 2 -0.68 -6.35 19.98
CA TYR A 2 -2.04 -6.77 20.36
C TYR A 2 -2.13 -8.22 20.87
N GLN A 3 -1.77 -9.20 20.03
CA GLN A 3 -1.80 -10.62 20.39
C GLN A 3 -0.88 -10.96 21.57
N THR A 4 0.25 -10.26 21.69
CA THR A 4 1.22 -10.48 22.77
C THR A 4 0.60 -10.23 24.14
N TYR A 5 -0.09 -9.10 24.32
CA TYR A 5 -0.77 -8.78 25.57
C TYR A 5 -2.12 -9.48 25.71
N LEU A 6 -2.82 -9.76 24.61
CA LEU A 6 -4.10 -10.49 24.67
C LEU A 6 -3.94 -11.91 25.21
N TYR A 7 -2.84 -12.58 24.85
CA TYR A 7 -2.58 -13.98 25.20
C TYR A 7 -1.44 -14.18 26.20
N GLY A 8 -0.78 -13.11 26.66
CA GLY A 8 0.37 -13.22 27.56
C GLY A 8 1.55 -13.98 26.93
N GLN A 9 1.92 -13.62 25.70
CA GLN A 9 3.02 -14.27 24.98
C GLN A 9 4.35 -13.58 25.24
N ARG A 10 5.45 -14.27 24.93
CA ARG A 10 6.82 -13.72 24.99
C ARG A 10 7.20 -13.20 26.39
N GLY A 11 6.77 -13.90 27.44
CA GLY A 11 7.05 -13.55 28.83
C GLY A 11 6.30 -12.32 29.34
N GLN A 12 5.24 -11.90 28.66
CA GLN A 12 4.33 -10.85 29.12
C GLN A 12 3.12 -11.48 29.81
N GLU A 13 2.58 -10.81 30.82
CA GLU A 13 1.28 -11.18 31.38
C GLU A 13 0.13 -10.78 30.45
N ARG A 14 -1.00 -11.47 30.59
CA ARG A 14 -2.22 -11.13 29.85
C ARG A 14 -2.77 -9.80 30.34
N ASP A 15 -2.88 -8.84 29.43
CA ASP A 15 -3.46 -7.52 29.66
C ASP A 15 -4.33 -7.13 28.47
N GLU A 16 -5.64 -7.36 28.60
CA GLU A 16 -6.60 -7.04 27.55
C GLU A 16 -6.74 -5.53 27.30
N THR A 17 -6.59 -4.71 28.34
CA THR A 17 -6.70 -3.25 28.23
C THR A 17 -5.53 -2.71 27.41
N LEU A 18 -4.31 -3.17 27.70
CA LEU A 18 -3.14 -2.80 26.93
C LEU A 18 -3.18 -3.38 25.52
N ALA A 19 -3.67 -4.61 25.34
CA ALA A 19 -3.90 -5.19 24.03
C ALA A 19 -4.81 -4.29 23.18
N LEU A 20 -5.96 -3.88 23.72
CA LEU A 20 -6.90 -2.99 23.03
C LEU A 20 -6.30 -1.64 22.70
N ARG A 21 -5.49 -1.04 23.59
CA ARG A 21 -4.77 0.21 23.27
C ARG A 21 -3.83 0.06 22.09
N TRP A 22 -3.11 -1.05 21.99
CA TRP A 22 -2.26 -1.33 20.83
C TRP A 22 -3.08 -1.55 19.55
N LEU A 23 -4.22 -2.23 19.67
CA LEU A 23 -5.12 -2.45 18.55
C LEU A 23 -5.71 -1.14 18.02
N GLU A 24 -6.19 -0.27 18.92
CA GLU A 24 -6.69 1.08 18.59
C GLU A 24 -5.62 1.91 17.89
N ARG A 25 -4.36 1.82 18.33
CA ARG A 25 -3.26 2.53 17.69
C ARG A 25 -3.05 2.05 16.25
N SER A 26 -3.00 0.73 16.02
CA SER A 26 -2.89 0.19 14.66
C SER A 26 -4.08 0.57 13.79
N ALA A 27 -5.30 0.50 14.33
CA ALA A 27 -6.52 0.86 13.60
C ALA A 27 -6.52 2.34 13.17
N LYS A 28 -6.06 3.24 14.05
CA LYS A 28 -5.88 4.68 13.74
C LYS A 28 -4.81 4.94 12.68
N LEU A 29 -3.79 4.09 12.58
CA LEU A 29 -2.79 4.14 11.52
C LEU A 29 -3.27 3.57 10.18
N GLY A 30 -4.56 3.21 10.07
CA GLY A 30 -5.14 2.77 8.81
C GLY A 30 -4.96 1.29 8.52
N ASP A 31 -4.50 0.49 9.49
CA ASP A 31 -4.36 -0.97 9.34
C ASP A 31 -5.76 -1.61 9.22
N PRO A 32 -6.13 -2.16 8.04
CA PRO A 32 -7.47 -2.68 7.81
C PRO A 32 -7.81 -3.88 8.70
N GLU A 33 -6.82 -4.70 9.06
CA GLU A 33 -7.02 -5.86 9.91
C GLU A 33 -7.26 -5.42 11.36
N ALA A 34 -6.49 -4.43 11.81
CA ALA A 34 -6.70 -3.85 13.13
C ALA A 34 -8.06 -3.15 13.25
N GLN A 35 -8.50 -2.44 12.21
CA GLN A 35 -9.82 -1.79 12.16
C GLN A 35 -10.95 -2.81 12.26
N ARG A 36 -10.88 -3.89 11.47
CA ARG A 36 -11.88 -4.98 11.52
C ARG A 36 -11.90 -5.67 12.88
N THR A 37 -10.72 -6.05 13.38
CA THR A 37 -10.58 -6.69 14.69
C THR A 37 -11.15 -5.78 15.78
N LEU A 38 -10.86 -4.48 15.74
CA LEU A 38 -11.33 -3.53 16.74
C LEU A 38 -12.85 -3.37 16.73
N ALA A 39 -13.47 -3.28 15.55
CA ALA A 39 -14.93 -3.25 15.44
C ALA A 39 -15.57 -4.50 16.06
N PHE A 40 -15.03 -5.69 15.75
CA PHE A 40 -15.48 -6.94 16.36
C PHE A 40 -15.32 -6.95 17.89
N ARG A 41 -14.19 -6.45 18.42
CA ARG A 41 -13.97 -6.36 19.88
C ARG A 41 -14.95 -5.40 20.56
N TYR A 42 -15.39 -4.34 19.89
CA TYR A 42 -16.44 -3.47 20.43
C TYR A 42 -17.81 -4.15 20.41
N GLU A 43 -18.13 -4.90 19.35
CA GLU A 43 -19.36 -5.68 19.26
C GLU A 43 -19.45 -6.76 20.35
N GLU A 44 -18.37 -7.52 20.58
CA GLU A 44 -18.29 -8.51 21.68
C GLU A 44 -18.52 -7.88 23.06
N LYS A 45 -18.17 -6.60 23.22
CA LYS A 45 -18.38 -5.84 24.45
C LYS A 45 -19.73 -5.13 24.53
N GLY A 46 -20.57 -5.27 23.50
CA GLY A 46 -21.87 -4.60 23.39
C GLY A 46 -21.79 -3.12 23.04
N ASP A 47 -20.62 -2.59 22.69
CA ASP A 47 -20.46 -1.22 22.21
C ASP A 47 -20.74 -1.15 20.71
N LEU A 48 -22.03 -1.28 20.37
CA LEU A 48 -22.51 -1.25 19.00
C LEU A 48 -22.24 0.11 18.32
N ALA A 49 -22.16 1.21 19.09
CA ALA A 49 -21.86 2.54 18.54
C ALA A 49 -20.41 2.62 18.04
N ALA A 50 -19.46 2.10 18.82
CA ALA A 50 -18.06 2.03 18.41
C ALA A 50 -17.84 1.01 17.28
N SER A 51 -18.48 -0.17 17.35
CA SER A 51 -18.45 -1.16 16.26
C SER A 51 -18.97 -0.57 14.95
N TYR A 52 -20.11 0.12 14.98
CA TYR A 52 -20.70 0.81 13.84
C TYR A 52 -19.73 1.85 13.22
N ALA A 53 -19.16 2.72 14.07
CA ALA A 53 -18.27 3.77 13.60
C ALA A 53 -17.01 3.21 12.93
N TRP A 54 -16.37 2.20 13.54
CA TRP A 54 -15.19 1.56 12.96
C TRP A 54 -15.54 0.76 11.70
N THR A 55 -16.69 0.10 11.66
CA THR A 55 -17.18 -0.60 10.46
C THR A 55 -17.28 0.34 9.27
N LYS A 56 -17.85 1.54 9.44
CA LYS A 56 -17.89 2.56 8.39
C LYS A 56 -16.52 3.01 7.90
N ILE A 57 -15.49 2.98 8.75
CA ILE A 57 -14.13 3.39 8.38
C ILE A 57 -13.47 2.38 7.44
N PHE A 58 -13.57 1.07 7.73
CA PHE A 58 -12.86 0.05 6.93
C PHE A 58 -13.75 -0.60 5.86
N ASN A 59 -15.07 -0.51 5.99
CA ASN A 59 -16.04 -1.14 5.11
C ASN A 59 -17.15 -0.14 4.73
N ASN A 60 -17.17 0.27 3.46
CA ASN A 60 -18.20 1.16 2.92
C ASN A 60 -19.44 0.38 2.41
N ASN A 61 -19.67 -0.83 2.91
CA ASN A 61 -20.86 -1.62 2.57
C ASN A 61 -22.04 -1.19 3.45
N ALA A 62 -23.06 -0.62 2.80
CA ALA A 62 -24.29 -0.17 3.43
C ALA A 62 -24.98 -1.31 4.21
N ASP A 63 -25.06 -2.52 3.64
CA ASP A 63 -25.77 -3.66 4.23
C ASP A 63 -25.24 -4.03 5.63
N THR A 64 -23.92 -4.04 5.79
CA THR A 64 -23.30 -4.36 7.10
C THR A 64 -23.60 -3.26 8.13
N THR A 65 -23.51 -1.99 7.70
CA THR A 65 -23.74 -0.86 8.60
C THR A 65 -25.23 -0.69 8.94
N ASP A 66 -26.13 -1.02 8.03
CA ASP A 66 -27.58 -0.96 8.24
C ASP A 66 -28.07 -2.11 9.11
N PHE A 67 -27.47 -3.30 8.99
CA PHE A 67 -27.68 -4.38 9.96
C PHE A 67 -27.28 -3.94 11.38
N LEU A 68 -26.09 -3.36 11.57
CA LEU A 68 -25.67 -2.86 12.89
C LEU A 68 -26.64 -1.80 13.44
N LYS A 69 -27.08 -0.85 12.61
CA LYS A 69 -28.10 0.15 13.01
C LYS A 69 -29.40 -0.50 13.46
N SER A 70 -29.84 -1.59 12.83
CA SER A 70 -31.07 -2.30 13.20
C SER A 70 -31.02 -2.88 14.63
N LEU A 71 -29.81 -3.11 15.16
CA LEU A 71 -29.58 -3.59 16.52
C LEU A 71 -29.37 -2.46 17.54
N MET A 72 -29.35 -1.20 17.10
CA MET A 72 -28.97 -0.04 17.92
C MET A 72 -30.16 0.83 18.28
N THR A 73 -30.09 1.47 19.45
CA THR A 73 -31.01 2.54 19.83
C THR A 73 -30.71 3.85 19.07
N PRO A 74 -31.66 4.79 18.93
CA PRO A 74 -31.41 6.10 18.32
C PRO A 74 -30.23 6.86 18.96
N LYS A 75 -30.07 6.71 20.29
CA LYS A 75 -28.94 7.29 21.04
C LYS A 75 -27.60 6.67 20.62
N GLN A 76 -27.54 5.34 20.47
CA GLN A 76 -26.34 4.64 20.00
C GLN A 76 -26.02 5.00 18.55
N ILE A 77 -27.03 5.13 17.68
CA ILE A 77 -26.84 5.55 16.28
C ILE A 77 -26.21 6.95 16.25
N SER A 78 -26.77 7.90 17.00
CA SER A 78 -26.21 9.26 17.09
C SER A 78 -24.77 9.28 17.62
N ALA A 79 -24.47 8.49 18.66
CA ALA A 79 -23.13 8.36 19.20
C ALA A 79 -22.14 7.76 18.19
N GLY A 80 -22.56 6.72 17.46
CA GLY A 80 -21.78 6.08 16.41
C GLY A 80 -21.48 7.02 15.24
N GLU A 81 -22.46 7.80 14.78
CA GLU A 81 -22.23 8.81 13.72
C GLU A 81 -21.26 9.91 14.15
N LYS A 82 -21.38 10.39 15.41
CA LYS A 82 -20.45 11.37 15.96
C LYS A 82 -19.02 10.82 16.02
N LEU A 83 -18.87 9.57 16.47
CA LEU A 83 -17.58 8.91 16.50
C LEU A 83 -17.03 8.70 15.09
N TYR A 84 -17.85 8.26 14.14
CA TYR A 84 -17.48 8.11 12.73
C TYR A 84 -16.92 9.42 12.16
N SER A 85 -17.61 10.55 12.34
CA SER A 85 -17.12 11.85 11.86
C SER A 85 -15.78 12.27 12.48
N THR A 86 -15.49 11.82 13.70
CA THR A 86 -14.19 12.05 14.35
C THR A 86 -13.12 11.13 13.78
N LEU A 87 -13.44 9.84 13.62
CA LEU A 87 -12.54 8.85 13.05
C LEU A 87 -12.18 9.16 11.60
N GLU A 88 -13.12 9.60 10.79
CA GLU A 88 -12.90 9.97 9.39
C GLU A 88 -11.81 11.04 9.22
N LYS A 89 -11.66 11.94 10.20
CA LYS A 89 -10.66 13.01 10.20
C LYS A 89 -9.32 12.61 10.81
N THR A 90 -9.30 11.56 11.64
CA THR A 90 -8.14 11.23 12.49
C THR A 90 -7.48 9.91 12.11
N VAL A 91 -8.23 8.99 11.51
CA VAL A 91 -7.72 7.72 11.00
C VAL A 91 -6.95 7.99 9.71
N THR A 92 -5.75 7.41 9.62
CA THR A 92 -4.95 7.49 8.39
C THR A 92 -5.71 6.80 7.26
N SER A 93 -6.00 7.53 6.19
CA SER A 93 -6.81 7.00 5.08
C SER A 93 -6.09 5.87 4.35
N LYS A 94 -6.86 4.95 3.74
CA LYS A 94 -6.32 3.87 2.90
C LYS A 94 -5.39 4.39 1.81
N LYS A 95 -5.71 5.56 1.23
CA LYS A 95 -4.86 6.25 0.26
C LYS A 95 -3.51 6.65 0.86
N SER A 96 -3.51 7.24 2.05
CA SER A 96 -2.28 7.64 2.74
C SER A 96 -1.42 6.42 3.16
N VAL A 97 -2.04 5.33 3.60
CA VAL A 97 -1.32 4.07 3.87
C VAL A 97 -0.65 3.54 2.60
N LEU A 98 -1.38 3.53 1.48
CA LEU A 98 -0.84 3.12 0.19
C LEU A 98 0.31 4.04 -0.26
N GLU A 99 0.17 5.35 -0.14
CA GLU A 99 1.22 6.32 -0.46
C GLU A 99 2.48 6.11 0.38
N GLN A 100 2.33 5.84 1.69
CA GLN A 100 3.46 5.54 2.57
C GLN A 100 4.12 4.21 2.21
N GLY A 101 3.34 3.18 1.87
CA GLY A 101 3.84 1.90 1.38
C GLY A 101 4.64 2.05 0.08
N LEU A 102 4.09 2.78 -0.89
CA LEU A 102 4.76 3.08 -2.16
C LEU A 102 6.04 3.92 -1.95
N LYS A 103 6.04 4.86 -1.00
CA LYS A 103 7.26 5.61 -0.63
C LYS A 103 8.34 4.70 -0.07
N ASN A 104 7.97 3.78 0.82
CA ASN A 104 8.88 2.78 1.38
C ASN A 104 9.46 1.88 0.28
N GLU A 105 8.61 1.40 -0.61
CA GLU A 105 9.04 0.61 -1.75
C GLU A 105 9.95 1.39 -2.70
N ALA A 106 9.62 2.64 -3.01
CA ALA A 106 10.46 3.47 -3.86
C ALA A 106 11.89 3.63 -3.29
N MET A 107 12.05 3.67 -1.97
CA MET A 107 13.37 3.65 -1.32
C MET A 107 14.09 2.31 -1.53
N ILE A 108 13.38 1.20 -1.36
CA ILE A 108 13.90 -0.16 -1.57
C ILE A 108 14.34 -0.36 -3.03
N PHE A 109 13.46 -0.02 -3.98
CA PHE A 109 13.75 -0.08 -5.41
C PHE A 109 14.87 0.87 -5.81
N SER A 110 14.93 2.08 -5.25
CA SER A 110 16.05 3.00 -5.49
C SER A 110 17.38 2.33 -5.11
N ALA A 111 17.44 1.64 -3.97
CA ALA A 111 18.67 0.94 -3.55
C ALA A 111 19.04 -0.19 -4.51
N ASP A 112 18.07 -0.96 -5.01
CA ASP A 112 18.34 -2.02 -5.99
C ASP A 112 18.81 -1.46 -7.32
N ILE A 113 18.20 -0.36 -7.78
CA ILE A 113 18.62 0.34 -9.00
C ILE A 113 20.05 0.83 -8.85
N TYR A 114 20.42 1.44 -7.71
CA TYR A 114 21.80 1.83 -7.47
C TYR A 114 22.80 0.67 -7.50
N ARG A 115 22.39 -0.54 -7.10
CA ARG A 115 23.23 -1.74 -7.19
C ARG A 115 23.33 -2.27 -8.62
N ALA A 116 22.22 -2.26 -9.36
CA ALA A 116 22.15 -2.82 -10.70
C ALA A 116 22.73 -1.88 -11.76
N SER A 117 22.40 -0.59 -11.69
CA SER A 117 22.80 0.47 -12.63
C SER A 117 23.04 1.79 -11.88
N PRO A 118 24.24 1.97 -11.29
CA PRO A 118 24.55 3.10 -10.41
C PRO A 118 24.36 4.48 -11.06
N SER A 119 24.52 4.56 -12.38
CA SER A 119 24.50 5.81 -13.14
C SER A 119 23.10 6.29 -13.53
N THR A 120 22.07 5.45 -13.41
CA THR A 120 20.71 5.74 -13.91
C THR A 120 20.19 7.09 -13.41
N PHE A 121 20.34 7.39 -12.12
CA PHE A 121 19.86 8.64 -11.52
C PHE A 121 20.97 9.65 -11.20
N ASN A 122 22.09 9.62 -11.92
CA ASN A 122 23.16 10.59 -11.72
C ASN A 122 22.67 12.03 -11.93
N GLY A 123 22.97 12.91 -10.97
CA GLY A 123 22.57 14.31 -11.00
C GLY A 123 21.09 14.59 -10.72
N VAL A 124 20.29 13.57 -10.42
CA VAL A 124 18.86 13.71 -10.11
C VAL A 124 18.69 13.96 -8.62
N ASN A 125 17.87 14.95 -8.25
CA ASN A 125 17.58 15.19 -6.84
C ASN A 125 16.71 14.05 -6.24
N THR A 126 16.77 13.90 -4.91
CA THR A 126 16.10 12.81 -4.20
C THR A 126 14.59 12.77 -4.41
N GLU A 127 13.93 13.93 -4.44
CA GLU A 127 12.48 14.01 -4.56
C GLU A 127 11.99 13.60 -5.95
N GLU A 128 12.64 14.11 -7.00
CA GLU A 128 12.35 13.73 -8.38
C GLU A 128 12.55 12.22 -8.59
N ARG A 129 13.68 11.67 -8.12
CA ARG A 129 13.94 10.22 -8.19
C ARG A 129 12.86 9.42 -7.47
N GLN A 130 12.54 9.78 -6.22
CA GLN A 130 11.53 9.07 -5.44
C GLN A 130 10.15 9.14 -6.10
N ASN A 131 9.77 10.30 -6.64
CA ASN A 131 8.49 10.47 -7.31
C ASN A 131 8.42 9.64 -8.59
N PHE A 132 9.49 9.63 -9.41
CA PHE A 132 9.56 8.80 -10.61
C PHE A 132 9.46 7.31 -10.27
N VAL A 133 10.30 6.81 -9.37
CA VAL A 133 10.28 5.39 -8.98
C VAL A 133 8.90 4.99 -8.43
N LYS A 134 8.30 5.82 -7.58
CA LYS A 134 6.97 5.60 -6.99
C LYS A 134 5.88 5.47 -8.06
N THR A 135 5.85 6.38 -9.04
CA THR A 135 4.83 6.34 -10.11
C THR A 135 5.05 5.13 -11.02
N THR A 136 6.30 4.80 -11.36
CA THR A 136 6.60 3.64 -12.21
C THR A 136 6.24 2.31 -11.52
N ILE A 137 6.45 2.18 -10.20
CA ILE A 137 5.99 0.99 -9.44
C ILE A 137 4.47 0.85 -9.50
N ALA A 138 3.73 1.96 -9.34
CA ALA A 138 2.28 1.94 -9.44
C ALA A 138 1.82 1.48 -10.82
N THR A 139 2.42 2.02 -11.90
CA THR A 139 2.15 1.58 -13.28
C THR A 139 2.44 0.08 -13.49
N ALA A 140 3.58 -0.42 -12.99
CA ALA A 140 3.92 -1.84 -13.08
C ALA A 140 2.86 -2.74 -12.43
N ARG A 141 2.34 -2.32 -11.27
CA ARG A 141 1.27 -3.05 -10.54
C ARG A 141 -0.04 -3.08 -11.30
N GLU A 142 -0.43 -1.95 -11.87
CA GLU A 142 -1.67 -1.82 -12.64
C GLU A 142 -1.67 -2.74 -13.88
N HIS A 143 -0.52 -2.89 -14.54
CA HIS A 143 -0.40 -3.75 -15.72
C HIS A 143 -0.32 -5.24 -15.36
N ALA A 144 0.22 -5.59 -14.18
CA ALA A 144 0.36 -6.96 -13.70
C ALA A 144 1.13 -7.92 -14.66
N LYS A 145 2.04 -7.40 -15.49
CA LYS A 145 2.82 -8.20 -16.47
C LYS A 145 4.26 -8.57 -16.02
N LEU A 146 4.76 -7.93 -14.97
CA LEU A 146 6.11 -8.12 -14.46
C LEU A 146 6.12 -9.18 -13.36
N LYS A 147 6.99 -10.19 -13.50
CA LYS A 147 6.93 -11.45 -12.72
C LYS A 147 7.77 -11.44 -11.45
N SER A 148 8.67 -10.47 -11.31
CA SER A 148 9.62 -10.43 -10.20
C SER A 148 10.03 -9.01 -9.83
N ARG A 149 10.56 -8.83 -8.63
CA ARG A 149 11.18 -7.56 -8.21
C ARG A 149 12.29 -7.12 -9.16
N GLY A 150 13.11 -8.04 -9.67
CA GLY A 150 14.13 -7.75 -10.67
C GLY A 150 13.53 -7.21 -11.98
N SER A 151 12.43 -7.80 -12.46
CA SER A 151 11.77 -7.29 -13.67
C SER A 151 11.18 -5.89 -13.50
N VAL A 152 10.74 -5.54 -12.28
CA VAL A 152 10.32 -4.18 -11.94
C VAL A 152 11.51 -3.22 -11.88
N VAL A 153 12.67 -3.64 -11.36
CA VAL A 153 13.91 -2.86 -11.43
C VAL A 153 14.30 -2.57 -12.89
N ASN A 154 14.32 -3.60 -13.75
CA ASN A 154 14.60 -3.45 -15.18
C ASN A 154 13.64 -2.45 -15.82
N TYR A 155 12.35 -2.57 -15.53
CA TYR A 155 11.33 -1.66 -16.04
C TYR A 155 11.56 -0.22 -15.60
N ILE A 156 11.86 0.03 -14.33
CA ILE A 156 12.10 1.39 -13.82
C ILE A 156 13.31 2.03 -14.52
N ILE A 157 14.39 1.28 -14.71
CA ILE A 157 15.60 1.77 -15.37
C ILE A 157 15.30 2.09 -16.84
N VAL A 158 14.69 1.17 -17.56
CA VAL A 158 14.25 1.38 -18.96
C VAL A 158 13.33 2.59 -19.07
N ALA A 159 12.31 2.68 -18.21
CA ALA A 159 11.36 3.79 -18.21
C ALA A 159 12.06 5.13 -17.98
N TRP A 160 13.09 5.16 -17.13
CA TRP A 160 13.88 6.36 -16.92
C TRP A 160 14.64 6.79 -18.18
N HIS A 161 15.30 5.85 -18.86
CA HIS A 161 16.03 6.15 -20.10
C HIS A 161 15.08 6.53 -21.25
N ALA A 162 13.88 5.96 -21.29
CA ALA A 162 12.87 6.24 -22.31
C ALA A 162 12.02 7.49 -22.01
N LYS A 163 12.11 8.10 -20.82
CA LYS A 163 11.11 9.07 -20.31
C LYS A 163 10.86 10.29 -21.20
N GLN A 164 11.83 10.69 -22.02
CA GLN A 164 11.70 11.82 -22.96
C GLN A 164 11.04 11.42 -24.28
N LYS A 165 11.05 10.13 -24.63
CA LYS A 165 10.55 9.60 -25.90
C LYS A 165 9.18 8.93 -25.73
N LEU A 166 8.97 8.20 -24.64
CA LEU A 166 7.78 7.38 -24.42
C LEU A 166 7.38 7.38 -22.94
N PRO A 167 6.09 7.64 -22.61
CA PRO A 167 5.62 7.54 -21.24
C PRO A 167 5.71 6.08 -20.75
N ALA A 168 6.05 5.92 -19.46
CA ALA A 168 6.24 4.61 -18.84
C ALA A 168 5.03 3.67 -18.99
N THR A 169 3.82 4.22 -19.05
CA THR A 169 2.56 3.49 -19.23
C THR A 169 2.46 2.76 -20.57
N LYS A 170 3.19 3.21 -21.59
CA LYS A 170 3.16 2.61 -22.94
C LYS A 170 4.22 1.53 -23.15
N ILE A 171 5.25 1.49 -22.31
CA ILE A 171 6.34 0.50 -22.41
C ILE A 171 5.81 -0.92 -22.19
N LEU A 172 4.86 -1.10 -21.27
CA LEU A 172 4.30 -2.41 -20.92
C LEU A 172 3.18 -2.89 -21.88
N ASP A 173 2.79 -2.06 -22.86
CA ASP A 173 1.86 -2.46 -23.92
C ASP A 173 2.54 -3.40 -24.93
N ASN A 174 3.87 -3.33 -25.07
CA ASN A 174 4.65 -4.16 -25.99
C ASN A 174 5.08 -5.49 -25.32
N GLU A 175 4.53 -6.61 -25.82
CA GLU A 175 4.81 -7.95 -25.29
C GLU A 175 6.27 -8.39 -25.46
N GLU A 176 6.97 -7.93 -26.50
CA GLU A 176 8.40 -8.22 -26.67
C GLU A 176 9.23 -7.51 -25.60
N VAL A 177 8.90 -6.25 -25.32
CA VAL A 177 9.51 -5.49 -24.23
C VAL A 177 9.25 -6.16 -22.89
N VAL A 178 8.00 -6.56 -22.60
CA VAL A 178 7.63 -7.27 -21.36
C VAL A 178 8.42 -8.57 -21.20
N LYS A 179 8.65 -9.33 -22.28
CA LYS A 179 9.48 -10.55 -22.23
C LYS A 179 10.92 -10.23 -21.83
N LYS A 180 11.53 -9.20 -22.43
CA LYS A 180 12.89 -8.78 -22.10
C LYS A 180 13.01 -8.27 -20.67
N LEU A 181 12.06 -7.45 -20.21
CA LEU A 181 12.03 -6.95 -18.83
C LEU A 181 11.95 -8.09 -17.80
N ASN A 182 11.26 -9.19 -18.14
CA ASN A 182 11.16 -10.38 -17.29
C ASN A 182 12.39 -11.29 -17.34
N ASN A 183 13.30 -11.12 -18.30
CA ASN A 183 14.53 -11.90 -18.40
C ASN A 183 15.63 -11.29 -17.50
N ILE A 184 15.54 -11.57 -16.20
CA ILE A 184 16.42 -10.96 -15.19
C ILE A 184 17.86 -11.52 -15.18
N ASP A 185 18.11 -12.64 -15.85
CA ASP A 185 19.44 -13.23 -15.95
C ASP A 185 20.33 -12.47 -16.95
N GLN A 186 19.70 -11.70 -17.84
CA GLN A 186 20.40 -10.81 -18.76
C GLN A 186 20.85 -9.54 -18.02
N GLY A 187 22.05 -9.05 -18.35
CA GLY A 187 22.57 -7.80 -17.82
C GLY A 187 21.61 -6.63 -18.06
N ILE A 188 21.53 -5.71 -17.09
CA ILE A 188 20.62 -4.57 -17.19
C ILE A 188 20.95 -3.67 -18.37
N ASP A 189 22.23 -3.43 -18.66
CA ASP A 189 22.67 -2.57 -19.76
C ASP A 189 22.24 -3.14 -21.12
N ASP A 190 22.39 -4.44 -21.32
CA ASP A 190 21.93 -5.12 -22.53
C ASP A 190 20.40 -5.07 -22.65
N THR A 191 19.70 -5.27 -21.54
CA THR A 191 18.23 -5.17 -21.49
C THR A 191 17.78 -3.77 -21.88
N VAL A 192 18.42 -2.73 -21.33
CA VAL A 192 18.12 -1.32 -21.65
C VAL A 192 18.36 -1.05 -23.12
N SER A 193 19.53 -1.41 -23.67
CA SER A 193 19.85 -1.20 -25.07
C SER A 193 18.81 -1.85 -25.99
N GLN A 194 18.50 -3.12 -25.77
CA GLN A 194 17.56 -3.86 -26.62
C GLN A 194 16.13 -3.34 -26.52
N VAL A 195 15.68 -2.92 -25.33
CA VAL A 195 14.35 -2.36 -25.18
C VAL A 195 14.26 -0.99 -25.86
N LEU A 196 15.27 -0.13 -25.70
CA LEU A 196 15.30 1.16 -26.39
C LEU A 196 15.28 0.98 -27.91
N ASP A 197 16.04 0.01 -28.45
CA ASP A 197 16.02 -0.31 -29.89
C ASP A 197 14.64 -0.77 -30.38
N ILE A 198 13.91 -1.54 -29.58
CA ILE A 198 12.54 -1.96 -29.90
C ILE A 198 11.60 -0.75 -29.91
N LEU A 199 11.71 0.12 -28.90
CA LEU A 199 10.86 1.29 -28.77
C LEU A 199 11.13 2.35 -29.85
N GLU A 200 12.32 2.39 -30.44
CA GLU A 200 12.64 3.28 -31.58
C GLU A 200 12.07 2.79 -32.91
N LYS A 201 11.75 1.50 -33.02
CA LYS A 201 11.24 0.87 -34.25
C LYS A 201 9.72 0.70 -34.27
N ALA A 202 9.05 0.95 -33.14
CA ALA A 202 7.61 0.81 -32.93
C ALA A 202 6.87 2.13 -33.19
#